data_AF-A0A6L4B7Z4-F1
#
_entry.id   AF-A0A6L4B7Z4-F1
#
_cell.length_a   1.000
_cell.length_b   1.000
_cell.length_c   1.000
_cell.angle_alpha   90.00
_cell.angle_beta   90.00
_cell.angle_gamma   90.00
#
_symmetry.space_group_name_H-M   'P 1'
#
loop_
_entity.id
_entity.type
_entity.pdbx_description
1 polymer ?
#
loop_
_entity_poly.entity_id
_entity_poly.type
_entity_poly.pdbx_seq_one_letter_code
_entity_poly.pdbx_strand_id
1 'polypeptide(L)' 'MKSVFGFAGWSGSGKTTLIERVIPEITRRGLRVSVIKHAHHGFDVDKPGKDSWRHREAGAGEVLL' A
#
# COMPACT_ATOMS: atom_id res chain seq x y z
N MET A 1 15.28 -3.77 -14.63
CA MET A 1 14.05 -4.55 -14.33
C MET A 1 13.43 -4.00 -13.05
N LYS A 2 12.11 -3.85 -12.95
CA LYS A 2 11.46 -3.42 -11.71
C LYS A 2 11.03 -4.65 -10.90
N SER A 3 11.30 -4.66 -9.60
CA SER A 3 10.87 -5.75 -8.70
C SER A 3 9.40 -5.59 -8.34
N VAL A 4 8.66 -6.70 -8.31
CA VAL A 4 7.23 -6.74 -7.96
C VAL A 4 7.04 -7.74 -6.83
N PHE A 5 6.30 -7.36 -5.79
CA PHE A 5 5.99 -8.21 -4.64
C PHE A 5 4.48 -8.26 -4.44
N GLY A 6 3.92 -9.46 -4.36
CA GLY A 6 2.51 -9.69 -4.07
C GLY A 6 2.27 -10.02 -2.60
N PHE A 7 1.26 -9.40 -1.99
CA PHE A 7 0.82 -9.71 -0.62
C PHE A 7 -0.56 -10.37 -0.67
N ALA A 8 -0.63 -11.66 -0.36
CA ALA A 8 -1.87 -12.44 -0.37
C ALA A 8 -2.22 -12.96 1.03
N GLY A 9 -3.52 -13.11 1.29
CA GLY A 9 -4.04 -13.57 2.59
C GLY A 9 -5.52 -13.23 2.77
N TRP A 10 -6.17 -13.89 3.72
CA TRP A 10 -7.59 -13.73 4.03
C TRP A 10 -7.95 -12.29 4.45
N SER A 11 -9.23 -11.91 4.34
CA SER A 11 -9.71 -10.65 4.90
C SER A 11 -9.39 -10.60 6.41
N GLY A 12 -8.92 -9.45 6.90
CA GLY A 12 -8.51 -9.31 8.29
C GLY A 12 -7.15 -9.93 8.67
N SER A 13 -6.42 -10.57 7.74
CA SER A 13 -5.12 -11.22 8.05
C SER A 13 -3.95 -10.27 8.34
N GLY A 14 -4.19 -8.95 8.39
CA GLY A 14 -3.15 -7.96 8.68
C GLY A 14 -2.33 -7.48 7.47
N LYS A 15 -2.72 -7.78 6.22
CA LYS A 15 -1.99 -7.34 5.00
C LYS A 15 -1.74 -5.84 4.97
N THR A 16 -2.79 -5.05 5.20
CA THR A 16 -2.70 -3.59 5.22
C THR A 16 -1.67 -3.11 6.24
N THR A 17 -1.74 -3.64 7.47
CA THR A 17 -0.80 -3.32 8.56
C THR A 17 0.64 -3.70 8.23
N LEU A 18 0.84 -4.84 7.56
CA LEU A 18 2.18 -5.25 7.12
C LEU A 18 2.72 -4.28 6.06
N ILE A 19 1.92 -3.97 5.04
CA ILE A 19 2.32 -3.07 3.94
C ILE A 19 2.70 -1.69 4.48
N GLU A 20 1.95 -1.16 5.46
CA GLU A 20 2.27 0.10 6.15
C GLU A 20 3.61 0.12 6.89
N ARG A 21 4.13 -1.05 7.29
CA ARG A 21 5.47 -1.15 7.90
C ARG A 21 6.56 -1.37 6.86
N VAL A 22 6.22 -2.01 5.75
CA VAL A 22 7.16 -2.27 4.65
C VAL A 22 7.48 -1.01 3.86
N ILE A 23 6.48 -0.17 3.55
CA ILE A 23 6.67 1.05 2.76
C ILE A 23 7.71 2.01 3.41
N PRO A 24 7.62 2.34 4.71
CA PRO A 24 8.62 3.18 5.38
C PRO A 24 10.01 2.56 5.37
N GLU A 25 10.12 1.24 5.50
CA GLU A 25 11.42 0.57 5.49
C GLU A 25 12.08 0.60 4.11
N ILE A 26 11.29 0.49 3.03
CA ILE A 26 11.80 0.63 1.66
C ILE A 26 12.23 2.08 1.40
N THR A 27 11.42 3.05 1.79
CA THR A 27 11.72 4.49 1.59
C THR A 27 12.91 4.95 2.41
N ARG A 28 13.06 4.46 3.66
CA ARG A 28 14.24 4.71 4.52
C ARG A 28 15.54 4.22 3.90
N ARG A 29 15.48 3.21 3.03
CA ARG A 29 16.64 2.70 2.26
C ARG A 29 16.92 3.53 0.99
N GLY A 30 16.22 4.63 0.78
CA GLY A 30 16.39 5.50 -0.40
C GLY A 30 15.71 4.97 -1.67
N LEU A 31 14.83 3.98 -1.55
CA LEU A 31 14.13 3.37 -2.68
C LEU A 31 12.71 3.95 -2.82
N ARG A 32 12.25 4.14 -4.06
CA ARG A 32 10.86 4.52 -4.35
C ARG A 32 10.00 3.26 -4.53
N VAL A 33 8.85 3.24 -3.86
CA VAL A 33 7.86 2.17 -3.97
C VAL A 33 6.49 2.76 -4.31
N SER A 34 5.74 2.05 -5.15
CA SER A 34 4.35 2.34 -5.48
C SER A 34 3.48 1.15 -5.11
N VAL A 35 2.23 1.41 -4.73
CA VAL A 35 1.27 0.37 -4.35
C VAL A 35 0.20 0.26 -5.42
N ILE A 36 -0.12 -0.96 -5.82
CA ILE A 36 -1.28 -1.29 -6.63
C ILE A 36 -2.21 -2.10 -5.75
N LYS A 37 -3.42 -1.57 -5.52
CA LYS A 37 -4.47 -2.22 -4.76
C LYS A 37 -5.60 -2.61 -5.71
N HIS A 38 -6.29 -3.71 -5.41
CA HIS A 38 -7.57 -4.02 -6.05
C HIS A 38 -8.70 -3.49 -5.16
N ALA A 39 -9.46 -2.50 -5.63
CA ALA A 39 -10.62 -1.96 -4.91
C ALA A 39 -11.91 -2.75 -5.21
N HIS A 40 -12.63 -3.15 -4.16
CA HIS A 40 -14.01 -3.65 -4.30
C HIS A 40 -14.94 -2.47 -4.62
N HIS A 41 -15.85 -2.65 -5.58
CA HIS A 41 -16.71 -1.65 -6.23
C HIS A 41 -17.09 -0.43 -5.38
N GLY A 42 -16.84 0.77 -5.92
CA GLY A 42 -17.08 2.06 -5.26
C GLY A 42 -15.76 2.79 -5.01
N PHE A 43 -15.38 3.63 -5.96
CA PHE A 43 -14.11 4.36 -5.98
C PHE A 43 -14.12 5.47 -4.93
N ASP A 44 -13.93 5.12 -3.66
CA ASP A 44 -13.86 6.07 -2.56
C ASP A 44 -12.39 6.44 -2.33
N VAL A 45 -11.94 7.46 -3.08
CA VAL A 45 -10.56 7.97 -3.05
C VAL A 45 -10.18 8.45 -1.65
N ASP A 46 -9.06 7.93 -1.16
CA ASP A 46 -8.19 8.45 -0.10
C ASP A 46 -8.85 9.24 1.04
N LYS A 47 -9.83 8.63 1.69
CA LYS A 47 -10.32 9.10 2.99
C LYS A 47 -9.42 8.58 4.12
N PRO A 48 -9.21 9.38 5.18
CA PRO A 48 -8.52 8.93 6.38
C PRO A 48 -9.00 7.54 6.84
N GLY A 49 -8.04 6.65 7.11
CA GLY A 49 -8.31 5.28 7.57
C GLY A 49 -8.53 4.21 6.48
N LYS A 50 -8.70 4.57 5.20
CA LYS A 50 -8.73 3.59 4.09
C LYS A 50 -7.32 3.12 3.74
N ASP A 51 -7.16 1.90 3.23
CA ASP A 51 -5.83 1.35 2.91
C ASP A 51 -5.02 2.24 1.97
N SER A 52 -5.65 2.84 0.94
CA SER A 52 -4.94 3.70 -0.02
C SER A 52 -4.40 4.98 0.63
N TRP A 53 -5.20 5.59 1.52
CA TRP A 53 -4.76 6.71 2.34
C TRP A 53 -3.61 6.29 3.27
N ARG A 54 -3.76 5.17 3.98
CA ARG A 54 -2.73 4.68 4.91
C ARG A 54 -1.42 4.35 4.18
N HIS A 55 -1.48 3.83 2.96
CA HIS A 55 -0.29 3.54 2.14
C HIS A 55 0.39 4.82 1.63
N ARG A 56 -0.38 5.85 1.26
CA ARG A 56 0.19 7.16 0.90
C ARG A 56 0.88 7.81 2.10
N GLU A 57 0.23 7.83 3.26
CA GLU A 57 0.81 8.35 4.51
C GLU A 57 2.07 7.59 4.93
N ALA A 58 2.14 6.28 4.65
CA ALA A 58 3.33 5.48 4.90
C ALA A 58 4.52 5.81 3.98
N GLY A 59 4.34 6.68 2.97
CA GLY A 59 5.40 7.13 2.05
C GLY A 59 5.39 6.48 0.68
N ALA A 60 4.29 5.83 0.26
CA ALA A 60 4.18 5.32 -1.10
C ALA A 60 4.20 6.48 -2.10
N GLY A 61 5.04 6.38 -3.13
CA GLY A 61 5.18 7.44 -4.13
C GLY A 61 3.96 7.56 -5.04
N GLU A 62 3.34 6.44 -5.39
CA GLU A 62 2.04 6.40 -6.07
C GLU A 62 1.18 5.30 -5.45
N VAL A 63 -0.13 5.50 -5.42
CA VAL A 63 -1.11 4.49 -5.02
C VAL A 63 -2.17 4.39 -6.10
N LEU A 64 -2.21 3.24 -6.79
CA LEU A 64 -3.21 2.89 -7.79
C LEU A 64 -4.27 1.98 -7.16
N LEU A 65 -5.55 2.26 -7.42
CA LEU A 65 -6.73 1.58 -6.85
C LEU A 65 -7.43 0.66 -7.85
#